data_AF-A0A3S3NUB0-F1
#
_entry.id   AF-A0A3S3NUB0-F1
#
_cell.length_a   1.000
_cell.length_b   1.000
_cell.length_c   1.000
_cell.angle_alpha   90.00
_cell.angle_beta   90.00
_cell.angle_gamma   90.00
#
_symmetry.space_group_name_H-M   'P 1'
#
loop_
_entity.id
_entity.type
_entity.pdbx_description
1 polymer ?
#
loop_
_entity_poly.entity_id
_entity_poly.type
_entity_poly.pdbx_seq_one_letter_code
_entity_poly.pdbx_strand_id
1 'polypeptide(L)'
;MVDRELRGCSWVKLRNARFRNPKHSEFPKVSSSSFSRSSFCQLEIDVRAEDVIVCTDASIEIVQPLLVLAFDIECMNTNNEFPKPERDAVIQISNVVWNSSELEPRHEVLFALNSVETSSVDFSVYSFKRESEMLAAWADFVRTVDPDVVTGYNIQDFDIWYLLSRAQRLGLERFAFLGRLRNVRSVVRDVKFKQASK
;
A
#
# COMPACT_ATOMS: atom_id res chain seq x y z
N MET A 1 13.61 -12.27 16.06
CA MET A 1 12.38 -12.03 16.86
C MET A 1 12.46 -12.77 18.19
N VAL A 2 12.55 -14.12 18.19
CA VAL A 2 12.66 -14.94 19.43
C VAL A 2 13.84 -14.52 20.33
N ASP A 3 15.06 -14.47 19.79
CA ASP A 3 16.30 -14.18 20.56
C ASP A 3 16.31 -12.81 21.26
N ARG A 4 15.41 -11.90 20.88
CA ARG A 4 15.31 -10.53 21.41
C ARG A 4 13.94 -10.23 22.01
N GLU A 5 13.10 -11.26 22.16
CA GLU A 5 11.74 -11.13 22.70
C GLU A 5 10.87 -10.10 21.94
N LEU A 6 11.20 -9.82 20.68
CA LEU A 6 10.45 -8.90 19.83
C LEU A 6 9.20 -9.59 19.29
N ARG A 7 8.02 -9.12 19.69
CA ARG A 7 6.72 -9.63 19.26
C ARG A 7 6.16 -8.80 18.10
N GLY A 8 5.10 -9.29 17.46
CA GLY A 8 4.31 -8.48 16.51
C GLY A 8 3.77 -7.22 17.19
N CYS A 9 3.73 -6.11 16.45
CA CYS A 9 3.23 -4.81 16.92
C CYS A 9 3.91 -4.26 18.19
N SER A 10 5.16 -4.65 18.45
CA SER A 10 5.94 -4.11 19.59
C SER A 10 6.53 -2.73 19.29
N TRP A 11 6.66 -1.91 20.33
CA TRP A 11 7.44 -0.68 20.27
C TRP A 11 8.94 -0.97 20.37
N VAL A 12 9.75 -0.28 19.57
CA VAL A 12 11.21 -0.39 19.61
C VAL A 12 11.87 0.98 19.70
N LYS A 13 12.97 1.04 20.44
CA LYS A 13 13.89 2.17 20.47
C LYS A 13 15.20 1.75 19.82
N LEU A 14 15.73 2.60 18.95
CA LEU A 14 16.99 2.35 18.26
C LEU A 14 18.13 3.14 18.93
N ARG A 15 19.22 2.46 19.28
CA ARG A 15 20.50 3.09 19.63
C ARG A 15 21.40 3.12 18.39
N ASN A 16 22.36 4.06 18.36
CA ASN A 16 23.41 4.11 17.33
C ASN A 16 22.90 4.03 15.87
N ALA A 17 21.66 4.46 15.63
CA ALA A 17 20.98 4.37 14.35
C ALA A 17 21.65 5.28 13.33
N ARG A 18 21.83 4.78 12.11
CA ARG A 18 22.38 5.54 10.99
C ARG A 18 21.34 5.72 9.92
N PHE A 19 21.10 6.96 9.53
CA PHE A 19 20.06 7.32 8.59
C PHE A 19 20.63 7.41 7.18
N ARG A 20 19.88 6.91 6.21
CA ARG A 20 20.19 7.03 4.79
C ARG A 20 19.59 8.34 4.27
N ASN A 21 20.45 9.32 4.00
CA ASN A 21 20.07 10.67 3.58
C ASN A 21 19.05 11.36 4.52
N PRO A 22 19.40 11.58 5.80
CA PRO A 22 18.53 12.28 6.72
C PRO A 22 18.27 13.72 6.25
N LYS A 23 17.03 14.19 6.46
CA LYS A 23 16.68 15.60 6.21
C LYS A 23 17.29 16.54 7.26
N HIS A 24 17.50 16.05 8.48
CA HIS A 24 18.06 16.83 9.59
C HIS A 24 19.54 16.51 9.80
N SER A 25 20.36 17.54 10.01
CA SER A 25 21.83 17.42 10.16
C SER A 25 22.26 16.66 11.42
N GLU A 26 21.41 16.61 12.45
CA GLU A 26 21.69 15.90 13.71
C GLU A 26 21.64 14.38 13.57
N PHE A 27 20.98 13.85 12.54
CA PHE A 27 20.89 12.41 12.35
C PHE A 27 22.19 11.86 11.76
N PRO A 28 22.85 10.89 12.44
CA PRO A 28 24.10 10.32 11.94
C PRO A 28 23.88 9.66 10.56
N LYS A 29 24.67 10.05 9.56
CA LYS A 29 24.56 9.50 8.21
C LYS A 29 25.38 8.21 8.06
N VAL A 30 24.90 7.29 7.24
CA VAL A 30 25.71 6.15 6.76
C VAL A 30 26.92 6.70 5.97
N SER A 31 28.14 6.25 6.31
CA SER A 31 29.40 6.82 5.77
C SER A 31 29.67 6.45 4.32
N SER A 32 29.03 5.39 3.80
CA SER A 32 29.20 4.94 2.42
C SER A 32 28.09 5.49 1.52
N SER A 33 28.50 6.12 0.41
CA SER A 33 27.62 6.52 -0.69
C SER A 33 27.09 5.34 -1.51
N SER A 34 27.45 4.11 -1.16
CA SER A 34 27.25 2.92 -1.99
C SER A 34 25.83 2.34 -1.97
N PHE A 35 24.91 2.92 -1.21
CA PHE A 35 23.54 2.44 -1.17
C PHE A 35 22.54 3.58 -1.34
N SER A 36 22.00 3.69 -2.55
CA SER A 36 20.82 4.50 -2.84
C SER A 36 19.61 4.03 -2.01
N ARG A 37 18.69 4.95 -1.69
CA ARG A 37 17.43 4.60 -1.00
C ARG A 37 16.69 3.47 -1.72
N SER A 38 16.28 2.44 -0.99
CA SER A 38 15.55 1.29 -1.53
C SER A 38 14.05 1.34 -1.25
N SER A 39 13.60 2.24 -0.36
CA SER A 39 12.20 2.36 0.05
C SER A 39 11.57 3.73 -0.24
N PHE A 40 10.25 3.78 -0.25
CA PHE A 40 9.47 5.03 -0.28
C PHE A 40 9.33 5.68 1.11
N CYS A 41 9.52 4.92 2.19
CA CYS A 41 9.39 5.36 3.59
C CYS A 41 10.14 6.65 3.88
N GLN A 42 9.57 7.56 4.67
CA GLN A 42 10.21 8.85 4.97
C GLN A 42 11.60 8.71 5.61
N LEU A 43 11.79 7.67 6.45
CA LEU A 43 13.05 7.33 7.11
C LEU A 43 13.51 5.94 6.67
N GLU A 44 14.80 5.81 6.37
CA GLU A 44 15.45 4.54 6.06
C GLU A 44 16.72 4.45 6.92
N ILE A 45 16.78 3.44 7.78
CA ILE A 45 17.71 3.37 8.91
C ILE A 45 18.48 2.06 8.87
N ASP A 46 19.80 2.15 9.02
CA ASP A 46 20.67 1.02 9.33
C ASP A 46 20.99 1.01 10.81
N VAL A 47 20.77 -0.12 11.46
CA VAL A 47 21.02 -0.32 12.88
C VAL A 47 21.48 -1.75 13.11
N ARG A 48 22.39 -1.95 14.06
CA ARG A 48 22.79 -3.30 14.44
C ARG A 48 21.69 -3.95 15.26
N ALA A 49 21.58 -5.27 15.21
CA ALA A 49 20.54 -5.98 15.94
C ALA A 49 20.63 -5.70 17.45
N GLU A 50 21.82 -5.68 18.05
CA GLU A 50 22.11 -5.32 19.45
C GLU A 50 21.65 -3.93 19.86
N ASP A 51 21.50 -3.03 18.91
CA ASP A 51 21.07 -1.66 19.15
C ASP A 51 19.54 -1.48 19.02
N VAL A 52 18.80 -2.52 18.64
CA VAL A 52 17.32 -2.54 18.68
C VAL A 52 16.87 -2.96 20.07
N ILE A 53 16.22 -2.05 20.78
CA ILE A 53 15.74 -2.24 22.15
C ILE A 53 14.23 -2.36 22.11
N VAL A 54 13.70 -3.51 22.51
CA VAL A 54 12.25 -3.70 22.66
C VAL A 54 11.79 -2.90 23.87
N CYS A 55 10.79 -2.06 23.68
CA CYS A 55 10.17 -1.32 24.77
C CYS A 55 9.19 -2.26 25.49
N THR A 56 9.45 -2.54 26.76
CA THR A 56 8.63 -3.44 27.60
C THR A 56 7.82 -2.68 28.66
N ASP A 57 7.84 -1.35 28.61
CA ASP A 57 7.12 -0.51 29.56
C ASP A 57 5.62 -0.67 29.33
N ALA A 58 4.92 -1.16 30.36
CA ALA A 58 3.48 -1.38 30.34
C ALA A 58 2.67 -0.08 30.19
N SER A 59 3.28 1.09 30.42
CA SER A 59 2.64 2.40 30.18
C SER A 59 2.53 2.77 28.70
N ILE A 60 3.19 2.03 27.80
CA ILE A 60 3.07 2.22 26.35
C ILE A 60 1.87 1.42 25.85
N GLU A 61 0.67 1.90 26.15
CA GLU A 61 -0.61 1.35 25.63
C GLU A 61 -1.00 1.98 24.28
N ILE A 62 -0.19 2.91 23.77
CA ILE A 62 -0.51 3.68 22.57
C ILE A 62 -0.30 2.79 21.35
N VAL A 63 -1.35 2.61 20.56
CA VAL A 63 -1.23 2.11 19.18
C VAL A 63 -0.92 3.30 18.29
N GLN A 64 0.13 3.18 17.46
CA GLN A 64 0.43 4.22 16.48
C GLN A 64 -0.80 4.44 15.59
N PRO A 65 -1.26 5.69 15.39
CA PRO A 65 -2.30 6.00 14.43
C PRO A 65 -1.86 5.52 13.02
N LEU A 66 -2.48 4.46 12.53
CA LEU A 66 -2.14 3.83 11.25
C LEU A 66 -2.96 4.48 10.13
N LEU A 67 -2.35 4.69 8.97
CA LEU A 67 -3.07 5.13 7.80
C LEU A 67 -3.68 3.92 7.08
N VAL A 68 -5.01 3.88 6.96
CA VAL A 68 -5.75 2.78 6.35
C VAL A 68 -6.31 3.24 5.01
N LEU A 69 -6.13 2.40 3.97
CA LEU A 69 -6.75 2.55 2.65
C LEU A 69 -7.73 1.39 2.44
N ALA A 70 -9.01 1.71 2.28
CA ALA A 70 -10.00 0.79 1.73
C ALA A 70 -10.25 1.13 0.25
N PHE A 71 -10.42 0.13 -0.59
CA PHE A 71 -10.76 0.34 -2.00
C PHE A 71 -11.64 -0.78 -2.56
N ASP A 72 -12.32 -0.48 -3.66
CA ASP A 72 -13.20 -1.37 -4.41
C ASP A 72 -13.18 -0.99 -5.91
N ILE A 73 -13.33 -1.96 -6.81
CA ILE A 73 -13.27 -1.75 -8.27
C ILE A 73 -14.55 -2.13 -8.98
N GLU A 74 -14.87 -1.39 -10.04
CA GLU A 74 -15.93 -1.75 -10.99
C GLU A 74 -15.34 -2.09 -12.36
N CYS A 75 -15.86 -3.16 -12.95
CA CYS A 75 -15.42 -3.68 -14.25
C CYS A 75 -16.57 -3.69 -15.25
N MET A 76 -16.31 -3.26 -16.49
CA MET A 76 -17.31 -3.30 -17.55
C MET A 76 -17.42 -4.71 -18.13
N ASN A 77 -18.46 -5.43 -17.71
CA ASN A 77 -18.79 -6.74 -18.23
C ASN A 77 -19.53 -6.64 -19.58
N THR A 78 -18.92 -7.15 -20.63
CA THR A 78 -19.48 -7.09 -21.99
C THR A 78 -20.39 -8.27 -22.35
N ASN A 79 -20.31 -9.39 -21.63
CA ASN A 79 -20.93 -10.67 -22.03
C ASN A 79 -21.85 -11.30 -20.98
N ASN A 80 -22.21 -10.58 -19.92
CA ASN A 80 -23.01 -11.09 -18.79
C ASN A 80 -22.36 -12.32 -18.09
N GLU A 81 -21.02 -12.42 -18.17
CA GLU A 81 -20.19 -13.44 -17.51
C GLU A 81 -19.43 -12.82 -16.34
N PHE A 82 -18.73 -13.62 -15.53
CA PHE A 82 -17.78 -13.05 -14.58
C PHE A 82 -16.67 -12.27 -15.33
N PRO A 83 -16.29 -11.06 -14.89
CA PRO A 83 -15.27 -10.25 -15.55
C PRO A 83 -13.93 -10.97 -15.68
N LYS A 84 -13.25 -10.77 -16.81
CA LYS A 84 -11.92 -11.34 -17.09
C LYS A 84 -10.91 -10.24 -17.41
N PRO A 85 -9.76 -10.16 -16.72
CA PRO A 85 -8.80 -9.07 -16.90
C PRO A 85 -8.21 -9.00 -18.31
N GLU A 86 -8.23 -10.08 -19.08
CA GLU A 86 -7.77 -10.11 -20.47
C GLU A 86 -8.67 -9.31 -21.43
N ARG A 87 -9.95 -9.14 -21.07
CA ARG A 87 -11.00 -8.56 -21.92
C ARG A 87 -11.62 -7.32 -21.26
N ASP A 88 -12.16 -7.49 -20.06
CA ASP A 88 -13.08 -6.54 -19.43
C ASP A 88 -12.32 -5.45 -18.68
N ALA A 89 -12.61 -4.19 -19.03
CA ALA A 89 -11.90 -3.02 -18.52
C ALA A 89 -12.32 -2.69 -17.09
N VAL A 90 -11.37 -2.23 -16.28
CA VAL A 90 -11.68 -1.53 -15.03
C VAL A 90 -12.16 -0.13 -15.39
N ILE A 91 -13.34 0.25 -14.88
CA ILE A 91 -13.98 1.53 -15.19
C ILE A 91 -14.03 2.47 -13.99
N GLN A 92 -14.01 1.96 -12.77
CA GLN A 92 -13.94 2.79 -11.57
C GLN A 92 -13.10 2.11 -10.49
N ILE A 93 -12.45 2.93 -9.66
CA ILE A 93 -11.77 2.50 -8.43
C ILE A 93 -12.11 3.51 -7.35
N SER A 94 -12.92 3.09 -6.38
CA SER A 94 -13.29 3.90 -5.22
C SER A 94 -12.28 3.69 -4.10
N ASN A 95 -11.97 4.75 -3.34
CA ASN A 95 -10.96 4.74 -2.30
C ASN A 95 -11.41 5.56 -1.10
N VAL A 96 -11.22 5.02 0.10
CA VAL A 96 -11.42 5.72 1.36
C VAL A 96 -10.14 5.61 2.17
N VAL A 97 -9.60 6.75 2.59
CA VAL A 97 -8.38 6.83 3.39
C VAL A 97 -8.71 7.48 4.72
N TRP A 98 -8.33 6.84 5.82
CA TRP A 98 -8.55 7.37 7.16
C TRP A 98 -7.40 6.99 8.10
N ASN A 99 -7.31 7.69 9.23
CA ASN A 99 -6.43 7.31 10.31
C ASN A 99 -7.19 6.37 11.26
N SER A 100 -6.57 5.25 11.67
CA SER A 100 -7.20 4.27 12.55
C SER A 100 -7.63 4.82 13.92
N SER A 101 -7.12 5.99 14.32
CA SER A 101 -7.53 6.70 15.54
C SER A 101 -8.65 7.72 15.33
N GLU A 102 -9.11 7.94 14.11
CA GLU A 102 -10.11 8.94 13.73
C GLU A 102 -11.42 8.24 13.29
N LEU A 103 -12.56 8.87 13.55
CA LEU A 103 -13.88 8.34 13.16
C LEU A 103 -14.23 8.66 11.70
N GLU A 104 -13.77 9.81 11.21
CA GLU A 104 -14.13 10.31 9.88
C GLU A 104 -13.01 10.06 8.87
N PRO A 105 -13.34 9.75 7.60
CA PRO A 105 -12.37 9.67 6.53
C PRO A 105 -11.60 10.98 6.33
N ARG A 106 -10.32 10.85 5.97
CA ARG A 106 -9.50 12.00 5.54
C ARG A 106 -9.68 12.31 4.07
N HIS A 107 -9.80 11.26 3.25
CA HIS A 107 -9.93 11.38 1.81
C HIS A 107 -10.88 10.32 1.26
N GLU A 108 -11.89 10.75 0.52
CA GLU A 108 -12.75 9.91 -0.31
C GLU A 108 -12.47 10.27 -1.77
N VAL A 109 -12.08 9.26 -2.54
CA VAL A 109 -11.54 9.48 -3.89
C VAL A 109 -12.04 8.41 -4.86
N LEU A 110 -12.66 8.86 -5.95
CA LEU A 110 -13.07 8.02 -7.08
C LEU A 110 -12.14 8.25 -8.27
N PHE A 111 -11.51 7.19 -8.76
CA PHE A 111 -10.86 7.16 -10.07
C PHE A 111 -11.86 6.59 -11.07
N ALA A 112 -12.13 7.30 -12.17
CA ALA A 112 -13.14 6.89 -13.13
C ALA A 112 -12.65 6.98 -14.58
N LEU A 113 -13.05 6.00 -15.38
CA LEU A 113 -12.89 6.01 -16.83
C LEU A 113 -14.00 6.85 -17.45
N ASN A 114 -13.61 7.87 -18.22
CA ASN A 114 -14.44 8.94 -18.74
C ASN A 114 -14.99 9.87 -17.64
N SER A 115 -15.71 10.90 -18.08
CA SER A 115 -16.33 11.87 -17.19
C SER A 115 -17.48 11.24 -16.41
N VAL A 116 -17.58 11.59 -15.13
CA VAL A 116 -18.69 11.24 -14.25
C VAL A 116 -19.35 12.54 -13.78
N GLU A 117 -20.66 12.54 -13.56
CA GLU A 117 -21.35 13.70 -12.99
C GLU A 117 -20.95 13.89 -11.52
N THR A 118 -20.50 15.09 -11.17
CA THR A 118 -19.97 15.42 -9.84
C THR A 118 -20.81 16.44 -9.07
N SER A 119 -21.97 16.83 -9.61
CA SER A 119 -22.80 17.93 -9.08
C SER A 119 -23.40 17.63 -7.70
N SER A 120 -23.46 16.36 -7.31
CA SER A 120 -24.18 15.85 -6.13
C SER A 120 -23.32 15.00 -5.19
N VAL A 121 -21.99 15.00 -5.35
CA VAL A 121 -21.07 14.15 -4.58
C VAL A 121 -20.12 15.00 -3.73
N ASP A 122 -19.78 14.50 -2.54
CA ASP A 122 -18.88 15.18 -1.58
C ASP A 122 -17.47 14.54 -1.53
N PHE A 123 -17.07 13.84 -2.60
CA PHE A 123 -15.77 13.18 -2.72
C PHE A 123 -15.01 13.65 -3.96
N SER A 124 -13.69 13.46 -3.94
CA SER A 124 -12.84 13.86 -5.06
C SER A 124 -12.98 12.88 -6.23
N VAL A 125 -13.19 13.39 -7.45
CA VAL A 125 -13.29 12.56 -8.66
C VAL A 125 -12.13 12.87 -9.60
N TYR A 126 -11.37 11.84 -9.96
CA TYR A 126 -10.33 11.89 -10.98
C TYR A 126 -10.80 11.10 -12.22
N SER A 127 -11.12 11.81 -13.30
CA SER A 127 -11.57 11.22 -14.56
C SER A 127 -10.42 11.08 -15.57
N PHE A 128 -10.36 9.93 -16.23
CA PHE A 128 -9.32 9.59 -17.20
C PHE A 128 -9.92 9.18 -18.54
N LYS A 129 -9.28 9.52 -19.65
CA LYS A 129 -9.76 9.10 -20.99
C LYS A 129 -9.35 7.68 -21.35
N ARG A 130 -8.27 7.19 -20.74
CA ARG A 130 -7.71 5.87 -21.00
C ARG A 130 -7.58 5.10 -19.71
N GLU A 131 -8.01 3.83 -19.71
CA GLU A 131 -7.87 2.93 -18.57
C GLU A 131 -6.41 2.82 -18.11
N SER A 132 -5.46 2.82 -19.04
CA SER A 132 -4.04 2.77 -18.74
C SER A 132 -3.55 3.95 -17.88
N GLU A 133 -4.12 5.15 -18.09
CA GLU A 133 -3.80 6.35 -17.33
C GLU A 133 -4.43 6.28 -15.94
N MET A 134 -5.68 5.81 -15.85
CA MET A 134 -6.38 5.60 -14.58
C MET A 134 -5.63 4.62 -13.67
N LEU A 135 -5.23 3.46 -14.20
CA LEU A 135 -4.48 2.46 -13.44
C LEU A 135 -3.10 2.97 -13.01
N ALA A 136 -2.38 3.67 -13.89
CA ALA A 136 -1.09 4.26 -13.55
C ALA A 136 -1.24 5.32 -12.43
N ALA A 137 -2.26 6.18 -12.53
CA ALA A 137 -2.55 7.20 -11.53
C ALA A 137 -2.98 6.59 -10.19
N TRP A 138 -3.79 5.53 -10.20
CA TRP A 138 -4.16 4.81 -8.97
C TRP A 138 -2.94 4.18 -8.29
N ALA A 139 -2.03 3.58 -9.06
CA ALA A 139 -0.78 3.04 -8.50
C ALA A 139 0.11 4.16 -7.90
N ASP A 140 0.16 5.34 -8.54
CA ASP A 140 0.86 6.51 -7.97
C ASP A 140 0.16 7.04 -6.72
N PHE A 141 -1.17 7.02 -6.68
CA PHE A 141 -1.95 7.38 -5.51
C PHE A 141 -1.63 6.46 -4.32
N VAL A 142 -1.65 5.14 -4.49
CA VAL A 142 -1.28 4.18 -3.43
C VAL A 142 0.13 4.45 -2.89
N ARG A 143 1.11 4.70 -3.78
CA ARG A 143 2.49 5.04 -3.39
C ARG A 143 2.60 6.40 -2.68
N THR A 144 1.75 7.35 -3.03
CA THR A 144 1.76 8.70 -2.47
C THR A 144 1.08 8.74 -1.11
N VAL A 145 -0.04 8.02 -0.98
CA VAL A 145 -0.77 7.83 0.29
C VAL A 145 0.11 7.06 1.28
N ASP A 146 0.90 6.08 0.82
CA ASP A 146 1.78 5.25 1.64
C ASP A 146 1.04 4.56 2.82
N PRO A 147 -0.08 3.85 2.56
CA PRO A 147 -0.91 3.29 3.62
C PRO A 147 -0.16 2.22 4.43
N ASP A 148 -0.44 2.16 5.73
CA ASP A 148 0.04 1.10 6.62
C ASP A 148 -0.79 -0.18 6.47
N VAL A 149 -2.09 -0.02 6.21
CA VAL A 149 -3.05 -1.13 6.01
C VAL A 149 -3.84 -0.88 4.74
N VAL A 150 -3.92 -1.92 3.89
CA VAL A 150 -4.86 -1.96 2.76
C VAL A 150 -5.94 -2.97 3.08
N THR A 151 -7.20 -2.55 2.98
CA THR A 151 -8.38 -3.34 3.32
C THR A 151 -9.48 -3.19 2.28
N GLY A 152 -10.55 -3.95 2.42
CA GLY A 152 -11.68 -4.00 1.50
C GLY A 152 -12.36 -5.37 1.56
N TYR A 153 -13.43 -5.55 0.79
CA TYR A 153 -14.14 -6.81 0.70
C TYR A 153 -13.62 -7.60 -0.50
N ASN A 154 -13.23 -8.86 -0.32
CA ASN A 154 -12.77 -9.76 -1.39
C ASN A 154 -11.53 -9.29 -2.21
N ILE A 155 -10.78 -8.29 -1.71
CA ILE A 155 -9.67 -7.68 -2.47
C ILE A 155 -8.52 -8.63 -2.82
N GLN A 156 -8.34 -9.72 -2.07
CA GLN A 156 -7.28 -10.71 -2.34
C GLN A 156 -7.66 -11.64 -3.49
N ASP A 157 -8.91 -12.09 -3.51
CA ASP A 157 -9.41 -13.09 -4.46
C ASP A 157 -10.01 -12.47 -5.73
N PHE A 158 -10.23 -11.14 -5.74
CA PHE A 158 -10.69 -10.42 -6.91
C PHE A 158 -9.84 -9.17 -7.20
N ASP A 159 -10.02 -8.08 -6.45
CA ASP A 159 -9.61 -6.74 -6.86
C ASP A 159 -8.11 -6.61 -7.16
N ILE A 160 -7.23 -6.99 -6.22
CA ILE A 160 -5.77 -6.83 -6.37
C ILE A 160 -5.25 -7.71 -7.52
N TRP A 161 -5.68 -8.97 -7.57
CA TRP A 161 -5.28 -9.89 -8.64
C TRP A 161 -5.76 -9.39 -10.00
N TYR A 162 -7.01 -8.90 -10.07
CA TYR A 162 -7.61 -8.40 -11.29
C TYR A 162 -6.86 -7.19 -11.81
N LEU A 163 -6.57 -6.22 -10.93
CA LEU A 163 -5.80 -5.02 -11.25
C LEU A 163 -4.38 -5.34 -11.73
N LEU A 164 -3.66 -6.25 -11.05
CA LEU A 164 -2.31 -6.67 -11.45
C LEU A 164 -2.32 -7.34 -12.84
N SER A 165 -3.27 -8.25 -13.06
CA SER A 165 -3.41 -8.98 -14.33
C SER A 165 -3.82 -8.04 -15.47
N ARG A 166 -4.75 -7.13 -15.21
CA ARG A 166 -5.20 -6.13 -16.19
C ARG A 166 -4.09 -5.16 -16.57
N ALA A 167 -3.36 -4.65 -15.57
CA ALA A 167 -2.22 -3.78 -15.80
C ALA A 167 -1.12 -4.47 -16.63
N GLN A 168 -0.83 -5.75 -16.36
CA GLN A 168 0.08 -6.55 -17.17
C GLN A 168 -0.42 -6.67 -18.61
N ARG A 169 -1.71 -6.97 -18.82
CA ARG A 169 -2.33 -7.07 -20.15
C ARG A 169 -2.21 -5.77 -20.97
N LEU A 170 -2.23 -4.62 -20.30
CA LEU A 170 -2.09 -3.29 -20.89
C LEU A 170 -0.63 -2.80 -21.01
N GLY A 171 0.36 -3.59 -20.59
CA GLY A 171 1.78 -3.23 -20.66
C GLY A 171 2.23 -2.22 -19.59
N LEU A 172 1.51 -2.08 -18.48
CA LEU A 172 1.84 -1.16 -17.39
C LEU A 172 2.84 -1.78 -16.40
N GLU A 173 4.10 -1.90 -16.81
CA GLU A 173 5.13 -2.61 -16.04
C GLU A 173 5.31 -2.08 -14.61
N ARG A 174 5.18 -0.76 -14.44
CA ARG A 174 5.36 -0.07 -13.16
C ARG A 174 4.18 -0.22 -12.19
N PHE A 175 3.03 -0.69 -12.68
CA PHE A 175 1.83 -0.86 -11.84
C PHE A 175 2.08 -1.84 -10.70
N ALA A 176 2.78 -2.95 -10.99
CA ALA A 176 3.04 -4.01 -10.02
C ALA A 176 4.04 -3.62 -8.90
N PHE A 177 4.50 -2.38 -8.82
CA PHE A 177 5.36 -1.87 -7.75
C PHE A 177 4.53 -1.02 -6.78
N LEU A 178 3.59 -1.67 -6.10
CA LEU A 178 2.67 -1.02 -5.14
C LEU A 178 3.24 -0.97 -3.71
N GLY A 179 4.19 -1.85 -3.38
CA GLY A 179 4.75 -1.94 -2.03
C GLY A 179 5.73 -0.80 -1.68
N ARG A 180 6.11 -0.73 -0.40
CA ARG A 180 7.06 0.28 0.12
C ARG A 180 8.49 0.14 -0.43
N LEU A 181 8.85 -0.99 -1.02
CA LEU A 181 10.18 -1.22 -1.62
C LEU A 181 10.15 -0.87 -3.11
N ARG A 182 11.01 0.07 -3.52
CA ARG A 182 10.97 0.69 -4.87
C ARG A 182 11.12 -0.30 -6.02
N ASN A 183 11.94 -1.33 -5.82
CA ASN A 183 12.34 -2.27 -6.87
C ASN A 183 11.87 -3.70 -6.58
N VAL A 184 10.84 -3.86 -5.74
CA VAL A 184 10.25 -5.17 -5.45
C VAL A 184 8.87 -5.23 -6.10
N ARG A 185 8.75 -6.11 -7.09
CA ARG A 185 7.49 -6.34 -7.81
C ARG A 185 6.55 -7.20 -6.97
N SER A 186 5.29 -6.79 -6.88
CA SER A 186 4.18 -7.61 -6.39
C SER A 186 3.91 -8.76 -7.35
N VAL A 187 3.76 -9.97 -6.80
CA VAL A 187 3.52 -11.20 -7.56
C VAL A 187 2.37 -11.96 -6.92
N VAL A 188 1.42 -12.38 -7.74
CA VAL A 188 0.32 -13.26 -7.31
C VAL A 188 0.87 -14.67 -7.11
N ARG A 189 0.53 -15.30 -6.00
CA ARG A 189 0.92 -16.69 -5.70
C ARG A 189 -0.27 -17.45 -5.15
N ASP A 190 -0.53 -18.61 -5.71
CA ASP A 190 -1.53 -19.53 -5.18
C ASP A 190 -1.00 -20.19 -3.90
N VAL A 191 -1.71 -19.99 -2.79
CA VAL A 191 -1.41 -20.64 -1.51
C VAL A 191 -2.61 -21.47 -1.09
N LYS A 192 -2.41 -22.78 -0.94
CA LYS A 192 -3.46 -23.69 -0.46
C LYS A 192 -3.30 -23.89 1.04
N PHE A 193 -4.23 -23.34 1.82
CA PHE A 193 -4.31 -23.65 3.24
C PHE A 193 -5.12 -24.93 3.45
N LYS A 194 -4.56 -25.90 4.15
CA LYS A 194 -5.26 -27.11 4.60
C LYS A 194 -5.07 -27.23 6.11
N GLN A 195 -6.17 -27.31 6.85
CA GLN A 195 -6.12 -27.65 8.26
C GLN A 195 -5.96 -29.17 8.38
N ALA A 196 -5.01 -29.63 9.20
CA ALA A 196 -4.91 -31.04 9.53
C ALA A 196 -6.15 -31.45 10.35
N SER A 197 -6.86 -32.49 9.90
CA SER A 197 -7.88 -33.16 10.70
C SER A 197 -7.21 -33.75 11.95
N LYS A 198 -7.78 -33.48 13.12
CA LYS A 198 -7.40 -34.18 14.37
C LYS A 198 -7.96 -35.60 14.37
#